data_AF-A0A5D8ZBL7-F1
#
_entry.id   AF-A0A5D8ZBL7-F1
#
_cell.length_a   1.000
_cell.length_b   1.000
_cell.length_c   1.000
_cell.angle_alpha   90.00
_cell.angle_beta   90.00
_cell.angle_gamma   90.00
#
_symmetry.space_group_name_H-M   'P 1'
#
loop_
_entity.id
_entity.type
_entity.pdbx_description
1 polymer ?
#
loop_
_entity_poly.entity_id
_entity_poly.type
_entity_poly.pdbx_seq_one_letter_code
_entity_poly.pdbx_strand_id
1 'polypeptide(L)'
;MPEPSPSADVVRIAPGDDLPLHAARAATTAAIHSTLAAGGRKLLVDFHGWHGPERPSLALRIDSVFEWADAASTAPGFAMALVMPPQLVDPGRIGFIIGHRLAFNFDVFGSVEEALAWLETAPVPNPPEPAAD
;
A
#
# COMPACT_ATOMS: atom_id res chain seq x y z
N MET A 1 -25.11 -17.67 -3.57
CA MET A 1 -24.38 -16.85 -2.59
C MET A 1 -23.66 -15.79 -3.41
N PRO A 2 -24.07 -14.52 -3.35
CA PRO A 2 -23.36 -13.48 -4.08
C PRO A 2 -21.98 -13.30 -3.45
N GLU A 3 -20.93 -13.25 -4.28
CA GLU A 3 -19.57 -12.96 -3.83
C GLU A 3 -19.54 -11.55 -3.23
N PRO A 4 -18.81 -11.32 -2.12
CA PRO A 4 -18.64 -9.98 -1.58
C PRO A 4 -18.01 -9.10 -2.67
N SER A 5 -18.72 -8.05 -3.06
CA SER A 5 -18.16 -7.00 -3.91
C SER A 5 -16.96 -6.38 -3.17
N PRO A 6 -15.85 -6.05 -3.85
CA PRO A 6 -14.71 -5.43 -3.19
C PRO A 6 -15.19 -4.18 -2.47
N SER A 7 -14.93 -4.15 -1.16
CA SER A 7 -15.38 -3.12 -0.23
C SER A 7 -15.19 -1.72 -0.83
N ALA A 8 -16.26 -0.93 -0.89
CA ALA A 8 -16.35 0.36 -1.61
C ALA A 8 -15.31 1.43 -1.20
N ASP A 9 -14.49 1.15 -0.19
CA ASP A 9 -13.56 2.09 0.44
C ASP A 9 -12.08 1.86 0.05
N VAL A 10 -11.79 0.89 -0.83
CA VAL A 10 -10.42 0.60 -1.30
C VAL A 10 -10.14 1.32 -2.62
N VAL A 11 -9.17 2.24 -2.61
CA VAL A 11 -8.61 2.81 -3.84
C VAL A 11 -7.59 1.84 -4.41
N ARG A 12 -7.73 1.46 -5.68
CA ARG A 12 -6.73 0.64 -6.39
C ARG A 12 -6.03 1.47 -7.45
N ILE A 13 -4.71 1.38 -7.49
CA ILE A 13 -3.89 1.88 -8.60
C ILE A 13 -3.07 0.75 -9.20
N ALA A 14 -2.81 0.83 -10.50
CA ALA A 14 -1.81 0.03 -11.19
C ALA A 14 -0.87 1.02 -11.90
N PRO A 15 0.28 1.38 -11.30
CA PRO A 15 1.14 2.45 -11.82
C PRO A 15 1.65 2.22 -13.24
N GLY A 16 1.67 0.97 -13.71
CA GLY A 16 2.06 0.57 -15.04
C GLY A 16 3.11 -0.53 -15.01
N ASP A 17 3.05 -1.42 -15.99
CA ASP A 17 3.81 -2.67 -16.02
C ASP A 17 5.30 -2.47 -16.33
N ASP A 18 5.65 -1.34 -16.96
CA ASP A 18 6.97 -1.07 -17.53
C ASP A 18 7.61 0.23 -17.03
N LEU A 19 7.09 0.84 -15.95
CA LEU A 19 7.70 2.06 -15.43
C LEU A 19 9.14 1.79 -14.93
N PRO A 20 10.01 2.81 -14.88
CA PRO A 20 11.20 2.75 -14.05
C PRO A 20 10.82 2.68 -12.56
N LEU A 21 11.60 2.00 -11.71
CA LEU A 21 11.22 1.80 -10.30
C LEU A 21 11.07 3.12 -9.52
N HIS A 22 11.87 4.14 -9.85
CA HIS A 22 11.76 5.47 -9.24
C HIS A 22 10.43 6.16 -9.60
N ALA A 23 9.94 5.97 -10.82
CA ALA A 23 8.65 6.51 -11.27
C ALA A 23 7.48 5.74 -10.61
N ALA A 24 7.59 4.42 -10.49
CA ALA A 24 6.65 3.58 -9.76
C ALA A 24 6.54 3.99 -8.27
N ARG A 25 7.68 4.27 -7.62
CA ARG A 25 7.73 4.82 -6.26
C ARG A 25 7.02 6.17 -6.16
N ALA A 26 7.34 7.11 -7.05
CA ALA A 26 6.72 8.44 -7.05
C ALA A 26 5.20 8.37 -7.30
N ALA A 27 4.75 7.51 -8.22
CA ALA A 27 3.33 7.27 -8.47
C ALA A 27 2.61 6.69 -7.25
N THR A 28 3.27 5.79 -6.51
CA THR A 28 2.75 5.24 -5.26
C THR A 28 2.59 6.33 -4.20
N THR A 29 3.59 7.18 -4.00
CA THR A 29 3.54 8.32 -3.07
C THR A 29 2.42 9.29 -3.44
N ALA A 30 2.28 9.64 -4.72
CA ALA A 30 1.20 10.49 -5.21
C ALA A 30 -0.19 9.87 -4.97
N ALA A 31 -0.32 8.56 -5.10
CA ALA A 31 -1.57 7.85 -4.85
C ALA A 31 -1.93 7.79 -3.36
N ILE A 32 -0.96 7.69 -2.45
CA ILE A 32 -1.18 7.84 -1.01
C ILE A 32 -1.79 9.21 -0.74
N HIS A 33 -1.15 10.29 -1.19
CA HIS A 33 -1.67 11.64 -1.00
C HIS A 33 -3.06 11.84 -1.60
N SER A 34 -3.28 11.34 -2.83
CA SER A 34 -4.58 11.46 -3.50
C SER A 34 -5.69 10.71 -2.78
N THR A 35 -5.38 9.50 -2.29
CA THR A 35 -6.32 8.68 -1.50
C THR A 35 -6.70 9.39 -0.21
N LEU A 36 -5.70 9.94 0.51
CA LEU A 36 -5.93 10.67 1.75
C LEU A 36 -6.70 11.98 1.53
N ALA A 37 -6.39 12.71 0.46
CA ALA A 37 -7.10 13.94 0.10
C ALA A 37 -8.57 13.68 -0.24
N ALA A 38 -8.89 12.50 -0.77
CA ALA A 38 -10.26 12.04 -1.03
C ALA A 38 -10.95 11.45 0.22
N GLY A 39 -10.30 11.43 1.38
CA GLY A 39 -10.82 10.83 2.62
C GLY A 39 -10.71 9.31 2.69
N GLY A 40 -10.10 8.68 1.70
CA GLY A 40 -9.86 7.23 1.68
C GLY A 40 -8.85 6.80 2.74
N ARG A 41 -9.00 5.56 3.21
CA ARG A 41 -8.12 4.96 4.23
C ARG A 41 -7.44 3.67 3.79
N LYS A 42 -7.78 3.15 2.61
CA LYS A 42 -7.24 1.88 2.11
C LYS A 42 -6.74 2.07 0.68
N LEU A 43 -5.49 1.72 0.45
CA LEU A 43 -4.84 1.79 -0.86
C LEU A 43 -4.30 0.42 -1.24
N LEU A 44 -4.72 -0.08 -2.39
CA LEU A 44 -4.12 -1.21 -3.08
C LEU A 44 -3.23 -0.68 -4.21
N VAL A 45 -1.94 -1.01 -4.14
CA VAL A 45 -0.98 -0.71 -5.19
C VAL A 45 -0.61 -2.00 -5.90
N ASP A 46 -1.01 -2.08 -7.16
CA ASP A 46 -0.94 -3.30 -7.92
C ASP A 46 0.17 -3.24 -8.97
N PHE A 47 1.24 -3.99 -8.73
CA PHE A 47 2.33 -4.25 -9.67
C PHE A 47 2.34 -5.71 -10.14
N HIS A 48 1.25 -6.49 -10.03
CA HIS A 48 1.27 -7.91 -10.41
C HIS A 48 1.68 -8.13 -11.88
N GLY A 49 1.38 -7.18 -12.76
CA GLY A 49 1.76 -7.17 -14.17
C GLY A 49 3.16 -6.62 -14.46
N TRP A 50 3.96 -6.31 -13.42
CA TRP A 50 5.26 -5.69 -13.62
C TRP A 50 6.23 -6.59 -14.39
N HIS A 51 6.73 -6.04 -15.49
CA HIS A 51 7.72 -6.67 -16.37
C HIS A 51 8.93 -5.77 -16.64
N GLY A 52 9.03 -4.62 -15.94
CA GLY A 52 10.17 -3.72 -16.02
C GLY A 52 11.51 -4.43 -15.75
N PRO A 53 12.60 -4.01 -16.42
CA PRO A 53 13.89 -4.70 -16.39
C PRO A 53 14.62 -4.58 -15.04
N GLU A 54 14.19 -3.64 -14.20
CA GLU A 54 14.83 -3.32 -12.92
C GLU A 54 14.29 -4.19 -11.78
N ARG A 55 15.19 -4.62 -10.90
CA ARG A 55 14.82 -5.21 -9.60
C ARG A 55 15.10 -4.22 -8.49
N PRO A 56 14.18 -4.02 -7.54
CA PRO A 56 14.39 -3.07 -6.46
C PRO A 56 15.52 -3.55 -5.55
N SER A 57 16.56 -2.71 -5.45
CA SER A 57 17.63 -2.89 -4.48
C SER A 57 17.10 -2.80 -3.06
N LEU A 58 17.85 -3.32 -2.08
CA LEU A 58 17.48 -3.20 -0.67
C LEU A 58 17.33 -1.73 -0.24
N ALA A 59 18.28 -0.88 -0.63
CA ALA A 59 18.24 0.55 -0.32
C ALA A 59 16.96 1.20 -0.87
N LEU A 60 16.60 0.91 -2.12
CA LEU A 60 15.37 1.46 -2.71
C LEU A 60 14.11 1.03 -1.95
N ARG A 61 14.04 -0.23 -1.52
CA ARG A 61 12.90 -0.72 -0.71
C ARG A 61 12.79 0.03 0.62
N ILE A 62 13.92 0.24 1.28
CA ILE A 62 13.99 0.96 2.56
C ILE A 62 13.50 2.41 2.35
N ASP A 63 14.07 3.09 1.37
CA ASP A 63 13.74 4.49 1.08
C ASP A 63 12.26 4.65 0.68
N SER A 64 11.73 3.72 -0.13
CA SER A 64 10.31 3.71 -0.50
C SER A 64 9.41 3.61 0.73
N VAL A 65 9.71 2.71 1.68
CA VAL A 65 8.87 2.54 2.87
C VAL A 65 8.92 3.76 3.77
N PHE A 66 10.09 4.39 3.93
CA PHE A 66 10.17 5.66 4.68
C PHE A 66 9.34 6.76 4.03
N GLU A 67 9.42 6.91 2.71
CA GLU A 67 8.65 7.91 1.98
C GLU A 67 7.14 7.65 2.07
N TRP A 68 6.71 6.40 1.90
CA TRP A 68 5.29 6.05 1.97
C TRP A 68 4.72 6.20 3.39
N ALA A 69 5.51 5.85 4.41
CA ALA A 69 5.12 6.06 5.80
C ALA A 69 4.99 7.55 6.14
N ASP A 70 5.92 8.39 5.66
CA ASP A 70 5.86 9.85 5.82
C ASP A 70 4.62 10.43 5.12
N ALA A 71 4.36 10.01 3.88
CA ALA A 71 3.17 10.43 3.11
C ALA A 71 1.85 10.03 3.79
N ALA A 72 1.84 8.94 4.55
CA ALA A 72 0.68 8.46 5.31
C ALA A 72 0.59 9.01 6.75
N SER A 73 1.60 9.74 7.23
CA SER A 73 1.75 10.12 8.64
C SER A 73 0.59 10.95 9.20
N THR A 74 -0.11 11.71 8.35
CA THR A 74 -1.24 12.56 8.75
C THR A 74 -2.57 11.80 8.87
N ALA A 75 -2.57 10.49 8.62
CA ALA A 75 -3.78 9.67 8.50
C ALA A 75 -3.66 8.39 9.34
N PRO A 76 -3.96 8.46 10.64
CA PRO A 76 -3.98 7.28 11.50
C PRO A 76 -4.81 6.16 10.86
N GLY A 77 -4.22 4.96 10.87
CA GLY A 77 -4.76 3.71 10.30
C GLY A 77 -5.21 3.78 8.85
N PHE A 78 -4.56 4.62 8.07
CA PHE A 78 -4.36 4.33 6.66
C PHE A 78 -3.67 2.96 6.50
N ALA A 79 -4.21 2.11 5.62
CA ALA A 79 -3.67 0.79 5.30
C ALA A 79 -3.29 0.73 3.82
N MET A 80 -2.12 0.18 3.54
CA MET A 80 -1.63 0.02 2.18
C MET A 80 -1.22 -1.42 1.91
N ALA A 81 -1.77 -2.01 0.85
CA ALA A 81 -1.33 -3.31 0.34
C ALA A 81 -0.59 -3.12 -0.98
N LEU A 82 0.56 -3.79 -1.11
CA LEU A 82 1.36 -3.78 -2.33
C LEU A 82 1.35 -5.18 -2.95
N VAL A 83 0.89 -5.31 -4.19
CA VAL A 83 0.94 -6.57 -4.93
C VAL A 83 2.15 -6.53 -5.85
N MET A 84 2.98 -7.57 -5.79
CA MET A 84 4.15 -7.70 -6.66
C MET A 84 4.34 -9.14 -7.13
N PRO A 85 5.00 -9.37 -8.28
CA PRO A 85 5.42 -10.70 -8.69
C PRO A 85 6.25 -11.35 -7.57
N PRO A 86 5.99 -12.63 -7.21
CA PRO A 86 6.66 -13.29 -6.09
C PRO A 86 8.19 -13.21 -6.14
N GLN A 87 8.77 -13.17 -7.34
CA GLN A 87 10.21 -13.11 -7.59
C GLN A 87 10.83 -11.75 -7.21
N LEU A 88 10.00 -10.72 -7.02
CA LEU A 88 10.39 -9.38 -6.59
C LEU A 88 10.08 -9.13 -5.10
N VAL A 89 9.31 -9.99 -4.45
CA VAL A 89 9.07 -9.93 -3.01
C VAL A 89 10.37 -10.23 -2.27
N ASP A 90 10.73 -9.39 -1.29
CA ASP A 90 11.91 -9.62 -0.47
C ASP A 90 11.64 -10.77 0.50
N PRO A 91 12.41 -11.88 0.47
CA PRO A 91 12.20 -13.00 1.38
C PRO A 91 12.45 -12.60 2.85
N GLY A 92 13.29 -11.59 3.09
CA GLY A 92 13.54 -11.04 4.43
C GLY A 92 12.39 -10.18 4.97
N ARG A 93 11.37 -9.87 4.15
CA ARG A 93 10.25 -8.97 4.47
C ARG A 93 10.71 -7.64 5.07
N ILE A 94 11.85 -7.10 4.62
CA ILE A 94 12.47 -5.91 5.22
C ILE A 94 11.53 -4.70 5.17
N GLY A 95 10.82 -4.50 4.06
CA GLY A 95 9.85 -3.42 3.93
C GLY A 95 8.72 -3.50 4.97
N PHE A 96 8.17 -4.69 5.19
CA PHE A 96 7.16 -4.93 6.23
C PHE A 96 7.71 -4.65 7.63
N ILE A 97 8.92 -5.13 7.94
CA ILE A 97 9.57 -4.92 9.25
C ILE A 97 9.75 -3.42 9.53
N ILE A 98 10.18 -2.65 8.52
CA ILE A 98 10.37 -1.21 8.66
C ILE A 98 9.02 -0.51 8.81
N GLY A 99 8.04 -0.82 7.96
CA GLY A 99 6.69 -0.24 8.04
C GLY A 99 6.07 -0.43 9.41
N HIS A 100 6.13 -1.65 9.95
CA HIS A 100 5.64 -1.95 11.30
C HIS A 100 6.35 -1.13 12.39
N ARG A 101 7.67 -0.91 12.29
CA ARG A 101 8.41 -0.06 13.25
C ARG A 101 8.03 1.41 13.16
N LEU A 102 7.55 1.86 12.00
CA LEU A 102 7.06 3.21 11.76
C LEU A 102 5.56 3.37 12.08
N ALA A 103 4.90 2.32 12.59
CA ALA A 103 3.44 2.26 12.73
C ALA A 103 2.69 2.50 11.40
N PHE A 104 3.34 2.22 10.27
CA PHE A 104 2.75 2.26 8.94
C PHE A 104 2.14 0.89 8.62
N ASN A 105 0.80 0.84 8.52
CA ASN A 105 0.06 -0.40 8.28
C ASN A 105 0.19 -0.83 6.81
N PHE A 106 1.25 -1.58 6.51
CA PHE A 106 1.66 -1.94 5.17
C PHE A 106 2.08 -3.40 5.08
N ASP A 107 1.68 -4.07 4.00
CA ASP A 107 2.18 -5.41 3.67
C ASP A 107 2.25 -5.67 2.16
N VAL A 108 2.98 -6.72 1.78
CA VAL A 108 3.25 -7.12 0.39
C VAL A 108 2.67 -8.50 0.11
N PHE A 109 1.98 -8.62 -1.03
CA PHE A 109 1.23 -9.81 -1.43
C PHE A 109 1.64 -10.29 -2.82
N GLY A 110 1.43 -11.58 -3.08
CA GLY A 110 1.67 -12.20 -4.40
C GLY A 110 0.46 -12.11 -5.33
N SER A 111 -0.73 -11.80 -4.80
CA SER A 111 -1.97 -11.68 -5.57
C SER A 111 -2.83 -10.51 -5.11
N VAL A 112 -3.65 -10.00 -6.03
CA VAL A 112 -4.63 -8.94 -5.75
C VAL A 112 -5.72 -9.42 -4.79
N GLU A 113 -6.14 -10.68 -4.90
CA GLU A 113 -7.17 -11.27 -4.05
C GLU A 113 -6.74 -11.30 -2.58
N GLU A 114 -5.53 -11.79 -2.29
CA GLU A 114 -4.98 -11.81 -0.93
C GLU A 114 -4.83 -10.41 -0.35
N ALA A 115 -4.35 -9.46 -1.17
CA ALA A 115 -4.18 -8.08 -0.75
C ALA A 115 -5.51 -7.40 -0.40
N LEU A 116 -6.56 -7.65 -1.18
CA LEU A 116 -7.90 -7.13 -0.91
C LEU A 116 -8.47 -7.74 0.38
N ALA A 117 -8.39 -9.07 0.54
CA ALA A 117 -8.84 -9.75 1.75
C ALA A 117 -8.15 -9.21 3.00
N TRP A 118 -6.83 -8.95 2.92
CA TRP A 118 -6.10 -8.32 4.01
C TRP A 118 -6.60 -6.89 4.29
N LEU A 119 -6.77 -6.05 3.26
CA LEU A 119 -7.28 -4.69 3.41
C LEU A 119 -8.68 -4.63 4.03
N GLU A 120 -9.53 -5.62 3.79
CA GLU A 120 -10.85 -5.71 4.42
C GLU A 120 -10.77 -5.91 5.93
N THR A 121 -9.79 -6.71 6.38
CA THR A 121 -9.52 -6.95 7.81
C THR A 121 -8.65 -5.88 8.45
N ALA A 122 -7.94 -5.08 7.64
CA ALA A 122 -7.08 -4.03 8.14
C ALA A 122 -7.92 -3.02 8.95
N PRO A 123 -7.53 -2.73 10.21
CA PRO A 123 -8.32 -1.88 11.08
C PRO A 123 -8.40 -0.48 10.47
N VAL A 124 -9.63 -0.03 10.17
CA VAL A 124 -9.91 1.39 9.95
C VAL A 124 -10.09 1.98 11.35
N PRO A 125 -9.22 2.88 11.81
CA PRO A 125 -9.52 3.59 13.04
C PRO A 125 -10.75 4.43 12.79
N ASN A 126 -11.75 4.25 13.65
CA ASN A 126 -12.89 5.13 13.68
C ASN A 126 -12.39 6.58 13.80
N PRO A 127 -12.99 7.54 13.09
CA PRO A 127 -12.74 8.94 13.40
C PRO A 127 -13.02 9.14 14.91
N PRO A 128 -12.24 9.99 15.60
CA PRO A 128 -12.50 10.26 17.01
C PRO A 128 -13.97 10.69 17.14
N GLU A 129 -14.72 10.03 18.03
CA GLU A 129 -16.08 10.46 18.36
C GLU A 129 -16.03 11.95 18.69
N PRO A 130 -16.97 12.76 18.17
CA PRO A 130 -17.04 14.16 18.55
C PRO A 130 -17.15 14.22 20.07
N ALA A 131 -16.29 15.04 20.68
CA ALA A 131 -16.34 15.27 22.11
C ALA A 131 -17.78 15.63 22.50
N ALA A 132 -18.39 14.83 23.36
CA ALA A 132 -19.67 15.17 23.94
C ALA A 132 -19.48 16.44 24.77
N ASP A 133 -20.15 17.52 24.37
CA ASP A 133 -20.31 18.76 25.15
C ASP A 133 -21.15 18.49 26.42
#